data_AF-A0A957U177-F1
#
_entry.id   AF-A0A957U177-F1
#
_cell.length_a   1.000
_cell.length_b   1.000
_cell.length_c   1.000
_cell.angle_alpha   90.00
_cell.angle_beta   90.00
_cell.angle_gamma   90.00
#
_symmetry.space_group_name_H-M   'P 1'
#
loop_
_entity.id
_entity.type
_entity.pdbx_description
1 polymer ?
#
loop_
_entity_poly.entity_id
_entity_poly.type
_entity_poly.pdbx_seq_one_letter_code
_entity_poly.pdbx_strand_id
1 'polypeptide(L)'
;MMKEWTLKIVVGMMLISALGELAMSQIHIQAITKIFANEIGFYLFLFIIFGLTTAFNAYLLEKRTGLIILAISGLLAVGAGYIYLDLMQTDVAAQASLTMADVRTSWLLVVISMGIYLVGLLVVPMLAWGTIKKT
;
A
#
# COMPACT_ATOMS: atom_id res chain seq x y z
N MET A 1 -14.99 -8.18 22.40
CA MET A 1 -13.75 -8.98 22.40
C MET A 1 -13.30 -9.35 20.98
N MET A 2 -14.05 -10.13 20.19
CA MET A 2 -13.63 -10.47 18.81
C MET A 2 -13.36 -9.26 17.90
N LYS A 3 -14.27 -8.26 17.87
CA LYS A 3 -14.12 -7.07 17.02
C LYS A 3 -12.82 -6.29 17.26
N GLU A 4 -12.42 -6.15 18.52
CA GLU A 4 -11.22 -5.42 18.91
C GLU A 4 -9.95 -6.16 18.48
N TRP A 5 -9.93 -7.48 18.65
CA TRP A 5 -8.84 -8.32 18.15
C TRP A 5 -8.73 -8.29 16.62
N THR A 6 -9.85 -8.39 15.91
CA THR A 6 -9.87 -8.28 14.45
C THR A 6 -9.32 -6.93 13.99
N LEU A 7 -9.71 -5.83 14.64
CA LEU A 7 -9.18 -4.50 14.33
C LEU A 7 -7.66 -4.44 14.53
N LYS A 8 -7.15 -4.93 15.67
CA LYS A 8 -5.70 -4.96 15.95
C LYS A 8 -4.92 -5.78 14.92
N ILE A 9 -5.46 -6.93 14.50
CA ILE A 9 -4.83 -7.78 13.48
C ILE A 9 -4.76 -7.05 12.14
N VAL A 10 -5.87 -6.47 11.68
CA VAL A 10 -5.91 -5.76 10.39
C VAL A 10 -4.97 -4.57 10.39
N VAL A 11 -4.99 -3.76 11.44
CA VAL A 11 -4.06 -2.63 11.61
C VAL A 11 -2.61 -3.10 11.65
N GLY A 12 -2.33 -4.20 12.36
CA GLY A 12 -1.00 -4.82 12.41
C GLY A 12 -0.52 -5.28 11.03
N MET A 13 -1.39 -5.90 10.24
CA MET A 13 -1.08 -6.29 8.85
C MET A 13 -0.76 -5.07 7.98
N MET A 14 -1.53 -3.98 8.10
CA MET A 14 -1.27 -2.74 7.37
C MET A 14 0.09 -2.15 7.74
N LEU A 15 0.45 -2.13 9.03
CA LEU A 15 1.76 -1.65 9.49
C LEU A 15 2.90 -2.53 8.96
N ILE A 16 2.77 -3.85 9.05
CA ILE A 16 3.78 -4.79 8.55
C ILE A 16 3.95 -4.62 7.04
N SER A 17 2.85 -4.49 6.29
CA SER A 17 2.89 -4.25 4.85
C SER A 17 3.59 -2.94 4.52
N ALA A 18 3.21 -1.83 5.16
CA ALA A 18 3.81 -0.52 4.87
C ALA A 18 5.30 -0.44 5.22
N LEU A 19 5.70 -0.97 6.38
CA LEU A 19 7.11 -1.06 6.77
C LEU A 19 7.86 -2.07 5.91
N GLY A 20 7.20 -3.14 5.48
CA GLY A 20 7.75 -4.15 4.58
C GLY A 20 8.08 -3.58 3.21
N GLU A 21 7.19 -2.81 2.59
CA GLU A 21 7.44 -2.11 1.32
C GLU A 21 8.62 -1.14 1.45
N LEU A 22 8.71 -0.40 2.56
CA LEU A 22 9.85 0.48 2.82
C LEU A 22 11.17 -0.31 2.99
N ALA A 23 11.16 -1.37 3.80
CA ALA A 23 12.34 -2.20 4.07
C ALA A 23 12.80 -2.96 2.80
N MET A 24 11.86 -3.33 1.94
CA MET A 24 12.10 -4.02 0.68
C MET A 24 12.29 -3.05 -0.50
N SER A 25 12.43 -1.74 -0.25
CA SER A 25 12.71 -0.71 -1.26
C SER A 25 13.83 -1.09 -2.23
N GLN A 26 14.87 -1.78 -1.76
CA GLN A 26 15.94 -2.31 -2.62
C GLN A 26 15.45 -3.23 -3.75
N ILE A 27 14.43 -4.07 -3.51
CA ILE A 27 13.85 -4.97 -4.51
C ILE A 27 13.13 -4.15 -5.58
N HIS A 28 12.39 -3.13 -5.16
CA HIS A 28 11.67 -2.26 -6.07
C HIS A 28 12.63 -1.39 -6.90
N ILE A 29 13.69 -0.85 -6.28
CA ILE A 29 14.74 -0.10 -6.97
C ILE A 29 15.42 -1.00 -8.01
N GLN A 30 15.78 -2.23 -7.67
CA GLN A 30 16.35 -3.18 -8.64
C GLN A 30 15.41 -3.41 -9.83
N ALA A 31 14.11 -3.61 -9.59
CA ALA A 31 13.13 -3.78 -10.68
C ALA A 31 13.05 -2.53 -11.58
N ILE A 32 12.99 -1.33 -11.00
CA ILE A 32 12.91 -0.07 -11.76
C ILE A 32 14.20 0.19 -12.56
N THR A 33 15.36 -0.07 -11.96
CA THR A 33 16.65 0.13 -12.65
C THR A 33 16.83 -0.79 -13.86
N LYS A 34 16.21 -1.98 -13.88
CA LYS A 34 16.18 -2.84 -15.06
C LYS A 34 15.32 -2.25 -16.18
N ILE A 35 14.22 -1.59 -15.82
CA ILE A 35 13.27 -1.01 -16.77
C ILE A 35 13.77 0.36 -17.29
N PHE A 36 14.56 1.09 -16.49
CA PHE A 36 15.05 2.45 -16.76
C PHE A 36 13.96 3.53 -16.91
N ALA A 37 12.85 3.39 -16.17
CA ALA A 37 11.75 4.35 -16.21
C ALA A 37 11.63 5.16 -14.90
N ASN A 38 11.94 6.47 -14.98
CA ASN A 38 11.92 7.39 -13.83
C ASN A 38 10.50 7.58 -13.25
N GLU A 39 9.47 7.50 -14.10
CA GLU A 39 8.07 7.68 -13.70
C GLU A 39 7.59 6.55 -12.79
N ILE A 40 8.04 5.31 -13.03
CA ILE A 40 7.74 4.16 -12.16
C ILE A 40 8.26 4.41 -10.74
N GLY A 41 9.47 4.95 -10.61
CA GLY A 41 10.05 5.29 -9.30
C GLY A 41 9.24 6.31 -8.52
N PHE A 42 8.66 7.30 -9.21
CA PHE A 42 7.79 8.29 -8.57
C PHE A 42 6.51 7.67 -8.01
N TYR A 43 5.80 6.84 -8.79
CA TYR A 43 4.57 6.19 -8.32
C TYR A 43 4.83 5.15 -7.21
N LEU A 44 5.96 4.45 -7.26
CA LEU A 44 6.40 3.60 -6.15
C LEU A 44 6.61 4.41 -4.87
N PHE A 45 7.28 5.57 -4.96
CA PHE A 45 7.50 6.42 -3.80
C PHE A 45 6.18 6.90 -3.20
N LEU A 46 5.24 7.35 -4.04
CA LEU A 46 3.89 7.72 -3.59
C LEU A 46 3.17 6.54 -2.92
N PHE A 47 3.24 5.34 -3.51
CA PHE A 47 2.67 4.12 -2.94
C PHE A 47 3.19 3.85 -1.52
N ILE A 48 4.51 3.92 -1.32
CA ILE A 48 5.15 3.67 -0.01
C ILE A 48 4.75 4.75 1.00
N ILE A 49 4.85 6.03 0.66
CA ILE A 49 4.56 7.12 1.59
C ILE A 49 3.08 7.15 1.99
N PHE A 50 2.17 6.98 1.03
CA PHE A 50 0.75 6.91 1.35
C PHE A 50 0.39 5.60 2.07
N GLY A 51 1.04 4.48 1.77
CA GLY A 51 0.90 3.23 2.51
C GLY A 51 1.27 3.38 3.98
N LEU A 52 2.44 3.97 4.27
CA LEU A 52 2.89 4.31 5.63
C LEU A 52 1.91 5.26 6.32
N THR A 53 1.52 6.33 5.64
CA THR A 53 0.54 7.30 6.16
C THR A 53 -0.78 6.62 6.52
N THR A 54 -1.27 5.71 5.66
CA THR A 54 -2.51 4.96 5.90
C THR A 54 -2.38 4.06 7.12
N ALA A 55 -1.28 3.30 7.21
CA ALA A 55 -1.04 2.36 8.30
C ALA A 55 -0.88 3.07 9.66
N PHE A 56 -0.14 4.18 9.70
CA PHE A 56 0.00 4.98 10.92
C PHE A 56 -1.31 5.66 11.32
N ASN A 57 -2.10 6.17 10.37
CA ASN A 57 -3.44 6.70 10.68
C ASN A 57 -4.37 5.61 11.21
N ALA A 58 -4.27 4.38 10.72
CA ALA A 58 -5.03 3.24 11.23
C ALA A 58 -4.62 2.88 12.65
N TYR A 59 -3.31 2.92 12.94
CA TYR A 59 -2.75 2.60 14.26
C TYR A 59 -3.07 3.66 15.32
N LEU A 60 -3.02 4.93 14.96
CA LEU A 60 -3.27 6.07 15.84
C LEU A 60 -4.73 6.56 15.76
N LEU A 61 -5.65 5.69 15.35
CA LEU A 61 -7.04 6.07 15.10
C LEU A 61 -7.80 6.35 16.40
N GLU A 62 -7.98 7.64 16.72
CA GLU A 62 -8.72 8.08 17.91
C GLU A 62 -10.02 8.85 17.61
N LYS A 63 -10.10 9.46 16.42
CA LYS A 63 -11.16 10.40 16.02
C LYS A 63 -11.73 10.04 14.66
N ARG A 64 -13.00 10.40 14.43
CA ARG A 64 -13.68 10.17 13.13
C ARG A 64 -13.00 10.88 11.96
N THR A 65 -12.40 12.04 12.19
CA THR A 65 -11.58 12.73 11.18
C THR A 65 -10.41 11.84 10.72
N GLY A 66 -9.86 11.01 11.60
CA GLY A 66 -8.85 10.01 11.26
C GLY A 66 -9.34 8.95 10.27
N LEU A 67 -10.62 8.60 10.28
CA LEU A 67 -11.20 7.70 9.26
C LEU A 67 -11.23 8.33 7.87
N ILE A 68 -11.47 9.64 7.79
CA ILE A 68 -11.45 10.37 6.51
C ILE A 68 -10.03 10.41 5.97
N ILE A 69 -9.04 10.72 6.83
CA ILE A 69 -7.63 10.73 6.45
C ILE A 69 -7.17 9.32 6.04
N LEU A 70 -7.58 8.28 6.77
CA LEU A 70 -7.33 6.89 6.43
C LEU A 70 -7.92 6.53 5.05
N ALA A 71 -9.15 6.95 4.76
CA ALA A 71 -9.77 6.73 3.47
C ALA A 71 -9.01 7.41 2.33
N ILE A 72 -8.68 8.70 2.49
CA ILE A 72 -7.97 9.48 1.47
C ILE A 72 -6.57 8.91 1.25
N SER A 73 -5.78 8.73 2.31
CA SER A 73 -4.42 8.19 2.20
C SER A 73 -4.40 6.77 1.64
N GLY A 74 -5.35 5.90 2.04
CA GLY A 74 -5.40 4.55 1.52
C GLY A 74 -5.81 4.50 0.04
N LEU A 75 -6.74 5.36 -0.39
CA LEU A 75 -7.09 5.48 -1.82
C LEU A 75 -5.92 6.02 -2.64
N LEU A 76 -5.16 6.98 -2.12
CA LEU A 76 -3.95 7.48 -2.77
C LEU A 76 -2.87 6.41 -2.86
N ALA A 77 -2.69 5.60 -1.81
CA ALA A 77 -1.78 4.46 -1.82
C ALA A 77 -2.21 3.46 -2.91
N VAL A 78 -3.44 2.96 -2.86
CA VAL A 78 -3.94 1.99 -3.86
C VAL A 78 -3.88 2.55 -5.28
N GLY A 79 -4.23 3.82 -5.49
CA GLY A 79 -4.14 4.46 -6.80
C GLY A 79 -2.71 4.55 -7.32
N ALA A 80 -1.76 4.98 -6.48
CA ALA A 80 -0.35 5.02 -6.83
C ALA A 80 0.22 3.62 -7.13
N GLY A 81 -0.14 2.62 -6.32
CA GLY A 81 0.25 1.23 -6.52
C GLY A 81 -0.30 0.67 -7.84
N TYR A 82 -1.55 0.97 -8.18
CA TYR A 82 -2.14 0.58 -9.46
C TYR A 82 -1.38 1.16 -10.65
N ILE A 83 -1.13 2.49 -10.64
CA ILE A 83 -0.40 3.16 -11.74
C ILE A 83 1.02 2.61 -11.84
N TYR A 84 1.70 2.38 -10.71
CA TYR A 84 3.01 1.75 -10.67
C TYR A 84 3.02 0.36 -11.35
N LEU A 85 2.04 -0.50 -11.04
CA LEU A 85 1.95 -1.84 -11.61
C LEU A 85 1.66 -1.79 -13.12
N ASP A 86 0.78 -0.89 -13.54
CA ASP A 86 0.41 -0.70 -14.95
C ASP A 86 1.59 -0.23 -15.80
N LEU A 87 2.32 0.79 -15.33
CA LEU A 87 3.54 1.27 -15.99
C LEU A 87 4.61 0.19 -16.04
N MET A 88 4.84 -0.53 -14.93
CA MET A 88 5.79 -1.64 -14.88
C MET A 88 5.47 -2.72 -15.91
N GLN A 89 4.21 -3.14 -16.00
CA GLN A 89 3.79 -4.18 -16.94
C GLN A 89 3.92 -3.71 -18.39
N THR A 90 3.53 -2.47 -18.65
CA THR A 90 3.61 -1.85 -19.97
C THR A 90 5.06 -1.77 -20.45
N ASP A 91 5.98 -1.29 -19.60
CA ASP A 91 7.38 -1.15 -19.99
C ASP A 91 8.10 -2.49 -20.12
N VAL A 92 7.77 -3.48 -19.28
CA VAL A 92 8.27 -4.85 -19.45
C VAL A 92 7.77 -5.45 -20.77
N ALA A 93 6.52 -5.23 -21.14
CA ALA A 93 5.97 -5.71 -22.42
C ALA A 93 6.57 -5.00 -23.63
N ALA A 94 7.00 -3.75 -23.49
CA ALA A 94 7.64 -2.97 -24.56
C ALA A 94 9.11 -3.38 -24.82
N GLN A 95 9.78 -3.99 -23.84
CA GLN A 95 11.20 -4.34 -23.93
C GLN A 95 11.40 -5.83 -24.22
N ALA A 96 11.94 -6.15 -25.40
CA ALA A 96 12.18 -7.55 -25.82
C ALA A 96 13.16 -8.32 -24.92
N SER A 97 14.00 -7.63 -24.15
CA SER A 97 14.98 -8.22 -23.24
C SER A 97 14.43 -8.52 -21.84
N LEU A 98 13.22 -8.09 -21.53
CA LEU A 98 12.63 -8.23 -20.20
C LEU A 98 11.41 -9.16 -20.22
N THR A 99 11.18 -9.80 -19.08
CA THR A 99 9.98 -10.59 -18.83
C THR A 99 9.38 -10.23 -17.49
N MET A 100 8.10 -10.59 -17.26
CA MET A 100 7.50 -10.39 -15.94
C MET A 100 8.22 -11.15 -14.83
N ALA A 101 9.00 -12.19 -15.14
CA ALA A 101 9.82 -12.90 -14.17
C ALA A 101 10.90 -11.98 -13.56
N ASP A 102 11.41 -11.02 -14.32
CA ASP A 102 12.49 -10.11 -13.91
C ASP A 102 12.07 -9.11 -12.83
N VAL A 103 10.78 -8.79 -12.77
CA VAL A 103 10.18 -7.83 -11.82
C VAL A 103 9.15 -8.46 -10.89
N ARG A 104 8.94 -9.78 -10.97
CA ARG A 104 7.86 -10.51 -10.29
C ARG A 104 7.80 -10.25 -8.78
N THR A 105 8.95 -10.26 -8.11
CA THR A 105 9.00 -10.08 -6.65
C THR A 105 8.48 -8.70 -6.25
N SER A 106 8.93 -7.66 -6.96
CA SER A 106 8.46 -6.28 -6.75
C SER A 106 6.97 -6.16 -7.01
N TRP A 107 6.51 -6.74 -8.12
CA TRP A 107 5.10 -6.76 -8.50
C TRP A 107 4.23 -7.44 -7.44
N LEU A 108 4.64 -8.62 -6.95
CA LEU A 108 3.88 -9.39 -5.95
C LEU A 108 3.78 -8.66 -4.61
N LEU A 109 4.86 -8.03 -4.15
CA LEU A 109 4.86 -7.24 -2.93
C LEU A 109 3.79 -6.14 -3.00
N VAL A 110 3.81 -5.33 -4.05
CA VAL A 110 2.85 -4.24 -4.25
C VAL A 110 1.42 -4.76 -4.37
N VAL A 111 1.18 -5.85 -5.13
CA VAL A 111 -0.17 -6.44 -5.25
C VAL A 111 -0.72 -6.92 -3.90
N ILE A 112 0.10 -7.63 -3.11
CA ILE A 112 -0.31 -8.11 -1.79
C ILE A 112 -0.59 -6.92 -0.86
N SER A 113 0.29 -5.92 -0.84
CA SER A 113 0.16 -4.73 -0.02
C SER A 113 -1.07 -3.89 -0.41
N MET A 114 -1.36 -3.73 -1.70
CA MET A 114 -2.60 -3.12 -2.18
C MET A 114 -3.84 -3.87 -1.67
N GLY A 115 -3.82 -5.20 -1.72
CA GLY A 115 -4.89 -6.04 -1.16
C GLY A 115 -5.10 -5.79 0.33
N ILE A 116 -4.01 -5.72 1.11
CA ILE A 116 -4.05 -5.41 2.55
C ILE A 116 -4.63 -4.02 2.79
N TYR A 117 -4.23 -3.01 2.02
CA TYR A 117 -4.75 -1.65 2.17
C TYR A 117 -6.24 -1.56 1.80
N LEU A 118 -6.68 -2.22 0.73
CA LEU A 118 -8.11 -2.28 0.36
C LEU A 118 -8.95 -2.95 1.45
N VAL A 119 -8.48 -4.06 2.01
CA VAL A 119 -9.16 -4.71 3.14
C VAL A 119 -9.18 -3.77 4.36
N GLY A 120 -8.07 -3.11 4.65
CA GLY A 120 -7.95 -2.13 5.74
C GLY A 120 -8.94 -0.97 5.60
N LEU A 121 -9.06 -0.41 4.39
CA LEU A 121 -9.97 0.68 4.06
C LEU A 121 -11.44 0.35 4.32
N LEU A 122 -11.84 -0.91 4.18
CA LEU A 122 -13.21 -1.35 4.45
C LEU A 122 -13.39 -1.76 5.91
N VAL A 123 -12.49 -2.61 6.41
CA VAL A 123 -12.66 -3.27 7.71
C VAL A 123 -12.39 -2.31 8.88
N VAL A 124 -11.40 -1.42 8.78
CA VAL A 124 -11.06 -0.49 9.87
C VAL A 124 -12.23 0.45 10.19
N PRO A 125 -12.83 1.17 9.21
CA PRO A 125 -14.00 2.00 9.49
C PRO A 125 -15.18 1.19 10.06
N MET A 126 -15.47 0.02 9.49
CA MET A 126 -16.58 -0.83 9.94
C MET A 126 -16.46 -1.28 11.40
N LEU A 127 -15.25 -1.65 11.83
CA LEU A 127 -15.03 -2.14 13.19
C LEU A 127 -14.89 -1.00 14.20
N ALA A 128 -14.30 0.13 13.81
CA ALA A 128 -13.97 1.21 14.73
C ALA A 128 -15.12 2.25 14.87
N TRP A 129 -16.07 2.34 13.94
CA TRP A 129 -17.12 3.38 13.93
C TRP A 129 -17.87 3.58 15.27
N GLY A 130 -18.15 2.50 15.98
CA GLY A 130 -18.88 2.52 17.26
C GLY A 130 -18.03 2.85 18.48
N THR A 131 -16.69 2.81 18.37
CA THR A 131 -15.76 2.98 19.49
C THR A 131 -14.96 4.29 19.42
N ILE A 132 -14.95 4.96 18.27
CA ILE A 132 -14.16 6.19 18.04
C ILE A 132 -14.92 7.44 18.54
N LYS A 133 -14.18 8.41 19.11
CA LYS A 133 -14.71 9.72 19.52
C LYS A 133 -15.25 10.50 18.32
N LYS A 134 -16.37 11.21 18.51
CA LYS A 134 -17.03 11.98 17.45
C LYS A 134 -16.20 13.17 16.93
N THR A 135 -15.33 13.74 17.77
CA THR A 135 -14.49 14.93 17.51
C THR A 135 -13.21 14.89 18.34
#